data_AF-A0A224YRP7-F1
#
_entry.id   AF-A0A224YRP7-F1
#
_cell.length_a   1.000
_cell.length_b   1.000
_cell.length_c   1.000
_cell.angle_alpha   90.00
_cell.angle_beta   90.00
_cell.angle_gamma   90.00
#
_symmetry.space_group_name_H-M   'P 1'
#
loop_
_entity.id
_entity.type
_entity.pdbx_description
1 polymer ?
#
loop_
_entity_poly.entity_id
_entity_poly.type
_entity_poly.pdbx_seq_one_letter_code
_entity_poly.pdbx_strand_id
1 'polypeptide(L)'
;MAWNSPIVFALWLTALVLVLNSARGFDYFAEMEKIKKSCKPGEVFGCISGTSKPECGENKCGMERRGTVACTADCYRGCWCRGKMYRRKRDNKCVPKNECLL
;
A
#
# COMPACT_ATOMS: atom_id res chain seq x y z
N MET A 1 23.36 -32.47 -33.47
CA MET A 1 23.82 -31.12 -33.08
C MET A 1 22.74 -30.13 -33.50
N ALA A 2 21.83 -29.75 -32.61
CA ALA A 2 20.71 -28.84 -32.92
C ALA A 2 20.71 -27.67 -31.93
N TRP A 3 21.88 -27.05 -31.77
CA TRP A 3 22.11 -25.96 -30.80
C TRP A 3 21.99 -24.58 -31.44
N ASN A 4 21.37 -24.51 -32.63
CA ASN A 4 21.18 -23.28 -33.39
C ASN A 4 19.74 -23.10 -33.89
N SER A 5 18.79 -23.84 -33.29
CA SER A 5 17.37 -23.73 -33.66
C SER A 5 16.75 -22.53 -32.94
N PRO A 6 16.14 -21.59 -33.68
CA PRO A 6 15.51 -20.40 -33.09
C PRO A 6 14.39 -20.76 -32.11
N ILE A 7 13.79 -21.93 -32.26
CA ILE A 7 12.74 -22.46 -31.38
C ILE A 7 13.29 -22.77 -29.99
N VAL A 8 14.49 -23.35 -29.90
CA VAL A 8 15.12 -23.71 -28.61
C VAL A 8 15.50 -22.46 -27.83
N PHE A 9 16.01 -21.43 -28.51
CA PHE A 9 16.29 -20.13 -27.91
C PHE A 9 15.02 -19.42 -27.42
N ALA A 10 13.94 -19.44 -28.21
CA ALA A 10 12.68 -18.86 -27.81
C ALA A 10 12.10 -19.51 -26.54
N LEU A 11 12.14 -20.84 -26.46
CA LEU A 11 11.71 -21.59 -25.27
C LEU A 11 12.56 -21.30 -24.03
N TRP A 12 13.87 -21.11 -24.21
CA TRP A 12 14.75 -20.77 -23.10
C TRP A 12 14.51 -19.34 -22.58
N LEU A 13 14.31 -18.38 -23.49
CA LEU A 13 13.98 -17.00 -23.12
C LEU A 13 12.62 -16.90 -22.42
N THR A 14 11.59 -17.63 -22.88
CA THR A 14 10.29 -17.63 -22.20
C THR A 14 10.37 -18.25 -20.81
N ALA A 15 11.10 -19.35 -20.66
CA ALA A 15 11.36 -19.95 -19.35
C ALA A 15 12.10 -18.96 -18.41
N LEU A 16 13.12 -18.27 -18.92
CA LEU A 16 13.87 -17.26 -18.16
C LEU A 16 12.98 -16.07 -17.74
N VAL A 17 12.14 -15.56 -18.65
CA VAL A 17 11.19 -14.48 -18.35
C VAL A 17 10.15 -14.92 -17.30
N LEU A 18 9.66 -16.17 -17.38
CA LEU A 18 8.72 -16.71 -16.38
C LEU A 18 9.37 -16.81 -14.99
N VAL A 19 10.62 -17.27 -14.91
CA VAL A 19 11.39 -17.35 -13.65
C VAL A 19 11.67 -15.96 -13.07
N LEU A 20 12.04 -14.99 -13.90
CA LEU A 20 12.29 -13.61 -13.45
C LEU A 20 11.00 -12.93 -12.94
N ASN A 21 9.86 -13.18 -13.59
CA ASN A 21 8.57 -12.62 -13.16
C ASN A 21 8.07 -13.25 -11.85
N SER A 22 8.25 -14.56 -11.66
CA SER A 22 7.87 -15.22 -10.40
C SER A 22 8.73 -14.76 -9.22
N ALA A 23 10.04 -14.58 -9.42
CA ALA A 23 10.95 -14.04 -8.41
C ALA A 23 10.53 -12.64 -7.96
N ARG A 24 10.28 -11.72 -8.93
CA ARG A 24 9.80 -10.37 -8.61
C ARG A 24 8.48 -10.39 -7.84
N GLY A 25 7.52 -11.22 -8.25
CA GLY A 25 6.23 -11.34 -7.57
C GLY A 25 6.36 -11.78 -6.10
N PHE A 26 7.31 -12.68 -5.82
CA PHE A 26 7.60 -13.14 -4.46
C PHE A 26 8.18 -12.02 -3.58
N ASP A 27 9.12 -11.25 -4.10
CA ASP A 27 9.71 -10.11 -3.37
C ASP A 27 8.66 -9.06 -3.01
N TYR A 28 7.75 -8.74 -3.95
CA TYR A 28 6.62 -7.83 -3.68
C TYR A 28 5.70 -8.36 -2.58
N PHE A 29 5.41 -9.66 -2.55
CA PHE A 29 4.57 -10.24 -1.52
C PHE A 29 5.24 -10.20 -0.14
N ALA A 30 6.53 -10.53 -0.07
CA ALA A 30 7.31 -10.48 1.17
C ALA A 30 7.38 -9.06 1.74
N GLU A 31 7.60 -8.04 0.90
CA GLU A 31 7.55 -6.63 1.30
C GLU A 31 6.16 -6.23 1.85
N MET A 32 5.08 -6.59 1.16
CA MET A 32 3.72 -6.29 1.63
C MET A 32 3.41 -6.95 2.97
N GLU A 33 3.86 -8.19 3.18
CA GLU A 33 3.66 -8.90 4.44
C GLU A 33 4.47 -8.26 5.59
N LYS A 34 5.70 -7.82 5.30
CA LYS A 34 6.53 -7.07 6.25
C LYS A 34 5.86 -5.75 6.66
N ILE A 35 5.33 -5.00 5.70
CA ILE A 35 4.60 -3.75 5.98
C ILE A 35 3.34 -4.05 6.79
N LYS A 36 2.56 -5.08 6.42
CA LYS A 36 1.38 -5.50 7.17
C LYS A 36 1.70 -5.83 8.62
N LYS A 37 2.82 -6.50 8.89
CA LYS A 37 3.30 -6.83 10.24
C LYS A 37 3.81 -5.62 11.01
N SER A 38 4.21 -4.55 10.32
CA SER A 38 4.70 -3.31 10.95
C SER A 38 3.59 -2.37 11.44
N CYS A 39 2.32 -2.66 11.11
CA CYS A 39 1.20 -1.82 11.51
C CYS A 39 1.01 -1.80 13.03
N LYS A 40 0.84 -0.60 13.58
CA LYS A 40 0.63 -0.37 15.02
C LYS A 40 -0.81 -0.73 15.43
N PRO A 41 -1.06 -0.92 16.74
CA PRO A 41 -2.41 -1.09 17.24
C PRO A 41 -3.34 0.05 16.79
N GLY A 42 -4.50 -0.30 16.24
CA GLY A 42 -5.46 0.65 15.67
C GLY A 42 -5.25 1.00 14.20
N GLU A 43 -4.20 0.47 13.58
CA GLU A 43 -3.96 0.56 12.14
C GLU A 43 -4.41 -0.72 11.41
N VAL A 44 -4.75 -0.57 10.14
CA VAL A 44 -5.06 -1.66 9.22
C VAL A 44 -4.21 -1.48 7.98
N PHE A 45 -3.53 -2.56 7.58
CA PHE A 45 -2.84 -2.59 6.30
C PHE A 45 -3.86 -2.56 5.17
N GLY A 46 -3.73 -1.59 4.29
CA GLY A 46 -4.68 -1.43 3.20
C GLY A 46 -4.22 -0.46 2.14
N CYS A 47 -5.08 -0.34 1.15
CA CYS A 47 -5.03 0.68 0.14
C CYS A 47 -6.01 1.79 0.53
N ILE A 48 -5.56 3.04 0.54
CA ILE A 48 -6.47 4.16 0.49
C ILE A 48 -6.22 4.89 -0.83
N SER A 49 -7.18 4.77 -1.74
CA SER A 49 -7.36 5.67 -2.87
C SER A 49 -8.52 6.59 -2.51
N GLY A 50 -8.44 7.86 -2.90
CA GLY A 50 -9.59 8.74 -2.68
C GLY A 50 -10.40 8.84 -3.97
N THR A 51 -11.66 8.46 -3.89
CA THR A 51 -12.68 8.80 -4.88
C THR A 51 -13.93 9.39 -4.22
N SER A 52 -14.01 9.38 -2.90
CA SER A 52 -15.12 9.97 -2.13
C SER A 52 -14.60 10.56 -0.82
N LYS A 53 -14.94 11.84 -0.53
CA LYS A 53 -14.85 12.36 0.85
C LYS A 53 -15.81 11.54 1.72
N PRO A 54 -15.41 11.07 2.92
CA PRO A 54 -14.27 11.47 3.74
C PRO A 54 -12.99 10.62 3.58
N GLU A 55 -12.95 9.67 2.64
CA GLU A 55 -11.94 8.62 2.51
C GLU A 55 -10.72 9.04 1.68
N CYS A 56 -10.52 10.35 1.53
CA CYS A 56 -9.37 10.94 0.84
C CYS A 56 -8.13 10.88 1.74
N GLY A 57 -7.56 9.69 1.89
CA GLY A 57 -6.47 9.45 2.83
C GLY A 57 -6.94 9.30 4.27
N GLU A 58 -5.97 9.21 5.17
CA GLU A 58 -6.19 9.04 6.60
C GLU A 58 -6.60 10.35 7.29
N ASN A 59 -7.57 10.26 8.21
CA ASN A 59 -7.94 11.37 9.07
C ASN A 59 -6.76 11.75 9.99
N LYS A 60 -6.39 13.03 10.03
CA LYS A 60 -5.31 13.53 10.90
C LYS A 60 -5.85 14.53 11.90
N CYS A 61 -5.41 14.44 13.16
CA CYS A 61 -5.77 15.43 14.17
C CYS A 61 -5.31 16.83 13.72
N GLY A 62 -6.17 17.84 13.87
CA GLY A 62 -5.91 19.20 13.42
C GLY A 62 -6.00 19.41 11.90
N MET A 63 -6.46 18.41 11.12
CA MET A 63 -6.90 18.59 9.74
C MET A 63 -8.42 18.41 9.66
N GLU A 64 -9.17 19.30 10.29
CA GLU A 64 -10.60 19.42 9.99
C GLU A 64 -10.75 20.11 8.65
N ARG A 65 -10.90 19.30 7.59
CA ARG A 65 -11.26 19.72 6.23
C ARG A 65 -10.26 20.67 5.57
N ARG A 66 -9.17 20.11 5.05
CA ARG A 66 -8.58 20.73 3.86
C ARG A 66 -9.60 20.58 2.72
N GLY A 67 -10.09 21.72 2.25
CA GLY A 67 -11.08 21.86 1.19
C GLY A 67 -10.74 20.97 0.00
N THR A 68 -11.79 20.52 -0.68
CA THR A 68 -11.86 19.82 -1.98
C THR A 68 -10.52 19.37 -2.58
N VAL A 69 -9.70 18.60 -1.85
CA VAL A 69 -8.50 18.01 -2.43
C VAL A 69 -9.03 16.95 -3.37
N ALA A 70 -8.84 17.17 -4.66
CA ALA A 70 -9.11 16.16 -5.67
C ALA A 70 -8.26 14.96 -5.30
N CYS A 71 -8.92 13.93 -4.80
CA CYS A 71 -8.23 12.72 -4.45
C CYS A 71 -7.69 12.09 -5.73
N THR A 72 -6.42 11.74 -5.73
CA THR A 72 -5.84 10.97 -6.82
C THR A 72 -6.44 9.56 -6.79
N ALA A 73 -6.72 9.00 -7.97
CA ALA A 73 -7.13 7.60 -8.10
C ALA A 73 -6.01 6.63 -7.64
N ASP A 74 -4.80 7.15 -7.43
CA ASP A 74 -3.66 6.40 -6.94
C ASP A 74 -3.93 5.80 -5.55
N CYS A 75 -3.74 4.49 -5.50
CA CYS A 75 -3.83 3.69 -4.30
C CYS A 75 -2.50 3.72 -3.55
N TYR A 76 -2.47 4.42 -2.41
CA TYR A 76 -1.31 4.36 -1.52
C TYR A 76 -1.47 3.16 -0.57
N ARG A 77 -0.56 2.20 -0.69
CA ARG A 77 -0.51 1.03 0.21
C ARG A 77 0.29 1.36 1.46
N GLY A 78 -0.25 1.01 2.61
CA GLY A 78 0.39 1.26 3.89
C GLY A 78 -0.49 0.89 5.07
N CYS A 79 -0.07 1.31 6.25
CA CYS A 79 -0.83 1.15 7.48
C CYS A 79 -1.66 2.41 7.74
N TRP A 80 -2.97 2.23 7.86
CA TRP A 80 -3.92 3.35 7.97
C TRP A 80 -4.81 3.19 9.20
N CYS A 81 -5.18 4.30 9.83
CA CYS A 81 -6.08 4.27 10.98
C CYS A 81 -7.43 3.64 10.63
N ARG A 82 -7.88 2.73 11.50
CA ARG A 82 -9.12 2.00 11.29
C ARG A 82 -10.34 2.91 11.46
N GLY A 83 -11.24 2.89 10.46
CA GLY A 83 -12.55 3.53 10.55
C GLY A 83 -12.47 5.05 10.74
N LYS A 84 -13.14 5.57 11.80
CA LYS A 84 -13.22 7.01 12.10
C LYS A 84 -12.14 7.49 13.09
N MET A 85 -11.06 6.73 13.23
CA MET A 85 -9.91 7.15 14.03
C MET A 85 -9.09 8.21 13.30
N TYR A 86 -8.42 9.05 14.08
CA TYR A 86 -7.58 10.15 13.64
C TYR A 86 -6.14 9.88 14.05
N ARG A 87 -5.20 10.15 13.14
CA ARG A 87 -3.78 10.10 13.40
C ARG A 87 -3.36 11.32 14.22
N ARG A 88 -2.93 11.10 15.46
CA ARG A 88 -2.37 12.14 16.31
C ARG A 88 -0.93 12.42 15.93
N LYS A 89 -0.57 13.69 15.71
CA LYS A 89 0.77 14.08 15.23
C LYS A 89 1.90 13.81 16.23
N ARG A 90 1.62 13.86 17.55
CA ARG A 90 2.64 13.77 18.60
C ARG A 90 3.28 12.39 18.72
N ASP A 91 2.48 11.34 18.60
CA ASP A 91 2.86 9.94 18.86
C ASP A 91 2.57 9.02 17.66
N ASN A 92 2.02 9.58 16.58
CA ASN A 92 1.56 8.86 15.40
C ASN A 92 0.56 7.74 15.73
N LYS A 93 -0.19 7.85 16.83
CA LYS A 93 -1.21 6.86 17.21
C LYS A 93 -2.56 7.18 16.56
N CYS A 94 -3.32 6.13 16.28
CA CYS A 94 -4.70 6.23 15.86
C CYS A 94 -5.58 6.36 17.10
N VAL A 95 -6.26 7.49 17.22
CA VAL A 95 -7.09 7.82 18.39
C VAL A 95 -8.45 8.33 17.94
N PRO A 96 -9.50 8.20 18.76
CA PRO A 96 -10.78 8.82 18.47
C PRO A 96 -10.67 10.36 18.44
N LYS A 97 -11.62 11.03 17.79
CA LYS A 97 -11.55 12.49 17.55
C LYS A 97 -11.48 13.32 18.84
N ASN A 98 -12.18 12.91 19.89
CA ASN A 98 -12.15 13.54 21.21
C ASN A 98 -10.74 13.55 21.83
N GLU A 99 -9.92 12.57 21.50
CA GLU A 99 -8.55 12.41 21.96
C GLU A 99 -7.53 13.19 21.11
N CYS A 100 -7.95 13.88 20.05
CA CYS A 100 -7.09 14.77 19.28
C CYS A 100 -6.78 16.10 19.98
N LEU A 101 -7.58 16.48 20.99
CA LEU A 101 -7.47 17.75 21.71
C LEU A 101 -6.47 17.71 22.88
N LEU A 102 -5.85 16.54 23.11
CA LEU A 102 -4.76 16.29 24.07
C LEU A 102 -3.41 16.25 23.36
#